data_AF-A0A7D3ZKL8-F1
#
_entry.id   AF-A0A7D3ZKL8-F1
#
_cell.length_a   1.000
_cell.length_b   1.000
_cell.length_c   1.000
_cell.angle_alpha   90.00
_cell.angle_beta   90.00
_cell.angle_gamma   90.00
#
_symmetry.space_group_name_H-M   'P 1'
#
loop_
_entity.id
_entity.type
_entity.pdbx_description
1 polymer ?
#
loop_
_entity_poly.entity_id
_entity_poly.type
_entity_poly.pdbx_seq_one_letter_code
_entity_poly.pdbx_strand_id
1 'polypeptide(L)'
;MRRVPDPRTLLSPGLRKDLRFAAAKYSECKQDKASDSVDRWTCYLWTPHRRTWDQDMTALDVELHHPVMTQTATALATEMFGSEKKFRNTGDWERVPLGDEGLRSPLDRFTPGQSDVLFRVRNVTVLVSTANGDKDRADAATLSAEQRRRALRVASELARSIARLAE
;
A
#
# COMPACT_ATOMS: atom_id res chain seq x y z
N MET A 1 -17.63 -5.94 15.97
CA MET A 1 -17.04 -5.83 14.62
C MET A 1 -15.54 -6.02 14.74
N ARG A 2 -14.96 -6.88 13.89
CA ARG A 2 -13.51 -7.09 13.84
C ARG A 2 -12.89 -5.88 13.16
N ARG A 3 -11.89 -5.23 13.75
CA ARG A 3 -11.17 -4.12 13.11
C ARG A 3 -9.91 -4.66 12.46
N VAL A 4 -9.49 -4.05 11.35
CA VAL A 4 -8.15 -4.32 10.82
C VAL A 4 -7.11 -3.71 11.77
N PRO A 5 -6.08 -4.48 12.17
CA PRO A 5 -5.04 -3.95 13.03
C PRO A 5 -4.23 -2.87 12.29
N ASP A 6 -3.59 -2.01 13.07
CA ASP A 6 -2.66 -1.02 12.55
C ASP A 6 -1.62 -1.70 11.65
N PRO A 7 -1.50 -1.31 10.36
CA PRO A 7 -0.63 -1.98 9.39
C PRO A 7 0.85 -1.95 9.81
N ARG A 8 1.25 -0.99 10.64
CA ARG A 8 2.62 -0.96 11.20
C ARG A 8 2.92 -2.20 12.04
N THR A 9 1.93 -2.71 12.76
CA THR A 9 2.09 -3.91 13.60
C THR A 9 2.22 -5.19 12.77
N LEU A 10 1.84 -5.14 11.49
CA LEU A 10 1.88 -6.27 10.55
C LEU A 10 3.23 -6.41 9.84
N LEU A 11 4.12 -5.44 9.99
CA LEU A 11 5.43 -5.42 9.34
C LEU A 11 6.52 -5.94 10.29
N SER A 12 7.50 -6.64 9.73
CA SER A 12 8.64 -7.13 10.50
C SER A 12 9.38 -5.98 11.19
N PRO A 13 10.03 -6.20 12.35
CA PRO A 13 10.84 -5.17 13.01
C PRO A 13 11.92 -4.59 12.10
N GLY A 14 12.52 -5.42 11.24
CA GLY A 14 13.52 -5.01 10.26
C GLY A 14 12.95 -4.03 9.24
N LEU A 15 11.83 -4.40 8.58
CA LEU A 15 11.19 -3.50 7.62
C LEU A 15 10.63 -2.23 8.28
N ARG A 16 10.16 -2.32 9.53
CA ARG A 16 9.77 -1.13 10.29
C ARG A 16 10.93 -0.17 10.51
N LYS A 17 12.08 -0.70 10.87
CA LYS A 17 13.30 0.09 11.02
C LYS A 17 13.75 0.69 9.68
N ASP A 18 13.68 -0.07 8.60
CA ASP A 18 14.04 0.37 7.24
C ASP A 18 13.14 1.51 6.74
N LEU A 19 11.83 1.37 6.94
CA LEU A 19 10.83 2.40 6.63
C LEU A 19 10.90 3.60 7.60
N ARG A 20 11.68 3.48 8.68
CA ARG A 20 11.90 4.51 9.70
C ARG A 20 10.57 5.10 10.22
N PHE A 21 9.62 4.22 10.57
CA PHE A 21 8.33 4.62 11.14
C PHE A 21 8.48 5.69 12.22
N ALA A 22 7.72 6.79 12.10
CA ALA A 22 7.71 7.93 13.02
C ALA A 22 9.02 8.73 13.16
N ALA A 23 9.99 8.54 12.26
CA ALA A 23 11.24 9.31 12.30
C ALA A 23 11.12 10.73 11.71
N ALA A 24 10.10 10.99 10.88
CA ALA A 24 9.80 12.30 10.34
C ALA A 24 8.50 12.87 10.95
N LYS A 25 8.49 14.17 11.27
CA LYS A 25 7.34 14.90 11.83
C LYS A 25 6.05 14.73 11.00
N TYR A 26 6.19 14.51 9.69
CA TYR A 26 5.08 14.40 8.74
C TYR A 26 4.63 12.97 8.49
N SER A 27 5.24 11.97 9.14
CA SER A 27 4.76 10.60 9.06
C SER A 27 3.51 10.43 9.90
N GLU A 28 2.45 9.93 9.29
CA GLU A 28 1.17 9.69 9.96
C GLU A 28 0.63 8.30 9.65
N CYS A 29 -0.10 7.74 10.60
CA CYS A 29 -0.89 6.53 10.43
C CYS A 29 -2.17 6.71 11.23
N LYS A 30 -3.30 6.69 10.55
CA LYS A 30 -4.59 6.93 11.17
C LYS A 30 -5.60 5.89 10.72
N GLN A 31 -6.45 5.51 11.66
CA GLN A 31 -7.65 4.77 11.36
C GLN A 31 -8.74 5.78 10.99
N ASP A 32 -9.23 5.72 9.76
CA ASP A 32 -10.34 6.53 9.30
C ASP A 32 -11.57 5.61 9.14
N LYS A 33 -12.74 6.08 9.57
CA LYS A 33 -14.00 5.42 9.24
C LYS A 33 -14.42 5.88 7.84
N ALA A 34 -14.09 5.09 6.82
CA ALA A 34 -14.43 5.40 5.42
C ALA A 34 -15.94 5.28 5.17
N SER A 35 -16.59 4.27 5.77
CA SER A 35 -18.04 4.09 5.78
C SER A 35 -18.45 3.18 6.95
N ASP A 36 -19.75 2.87 7.10
CA ASP A 36 -20.22 1.84 8.04
C ASP A 36 -19.83 0.41 7.62
N SER A 37 -19.45 0.23 6.36
CA SER A 37 -19.06 -1.07 5.80
C SER A 37 -17.56 -1.23 5.58
N VAL A 38 -16.75 -0.20 5.87
CA VAL A 38 -15.30 -0.21 5.62
C VAL A 38 -14.53 0.39 6.80
N ASP A 39 -13.70 -0.45 7.43
CA ASP A 39 -12.66 -0.01 8.36
C ASP A 39 -11.36 0.23 7.60
N ARG A 40 -10.83 1.45 7.61
CA ARG A 40 -9.63 1.82 6.85
C ARG A 40 -8.49 2.30 7.74
N TRP A 41 -7.28 1.89 7.41
CA TRP A 41 -6.05 2.55 7.85
C TRP A 41 -5.37 3.20 6.66
N THR A 42 -4.99 4.47 6.84
CA THR A 42 -4.15 5.19 5.89
C THR A 42 -2.87 5.62 6.61
N CYS A 43 -1.73 5.25 6.03
CA CYS A 43 -0.41 5.60 6.52
C CYS A 43 0.37 6.33 5.43
N TYR A 44 1.05 7.41 5.81
CA TYR A 44 2.06 8.09 5.00
C TYR A 44 3.37 8.10 5.77
N LEU A 45 4.40 7.48 5.22
CA LEU A 45 5.67 7.26 5.90
C LEU A 45 6.77 7.93 5.11
N TRP A 46 7.43 8.90 5.73
CA TRP A 46 8.46 9.70 5.09
C TRP A 46 9.82 9.36 5.68
N THR A 47 10.79 9.08 4.81
CA THR A 47 12.17 8.91 5.24
C THR A 47 12.73 10.24 5.76
N PRO A 48 13.48 10.24 6.88
CA PRO A 48 14.14 11.43 7.39
C PRO A 48 15.35 11.79 6.52
N HIS A 49 15.21 12.83 5.68
CA HIS A 49 16.31 13.46 4.94
C HIS A 49 16.62 14.86 5.48
N ARG A 50 17.80 15.40 5.13
CA ARG A 50 18.28 16.74 5.55
C ARG A 50 17.42 17.89 4.97
N ARG A 51 16.65 17.65 3.91
CA ARG A 51 15.71 18.59 3.28
C ARG A 51 14.31 17.98 3.25
N THR A 52 13.29 18.80 3.48
CA THR A 52 11.88 18.37 3.55
C THR A 52 11.31 17.91 2.21
N TRP A 53 11.87 18.38 1.10
CA TRP A 53 11.37 18.13 -0.26
C TRP A 53 11.96 16.87 -0.92
N ASP A 54 13.04 16.32 -0.34
CA ASP A 54 13.79 15.18 -0.89
C ASP A 54 13.48 13.87 -0.14
N GLN A 55 12.28 13.74 0.43
CA GLN A 55 11.91 12.59 1.25
C GLN A 55 11.24 11.50 0.43
N ASP A 56 11.74 10.27 0.54
CA ASP A 56 11.03 9.11 0.03
C ASP A 56 9.76 8.86 0.86
N MET A 57 8.70 8.47 0.16
CA MET A 57 7.37 8.28 0.73
C MET A 57 6.89 6.85 0.53
N THR A 58 6.48 6.16 1.60
CA THR A 58 5.73 4.91 1.50
C THR A 58 4.34 5.14 2.06
N ALA A 59 3.31 5.01 1.23
CA ALA A 59 1.92 5.07 1.66
C ALA A 59 1.34 3.66 1.72
N LEU A 60 0.57 3.40 2.77
CA LEU A 60 -0.18 2.16 2.96
C LEU A 60 -1.66 2.52 3.11
N ASP A 61 -2.50 1.92 2.29
CA ASP A 61 -3.94 1.90 2.50
C ASP A 61 -4.36 0.46 2.76
N VAL A 62 -5.05 0.22 3.88
CA VAL A 62 -5.56 -1.10 4.26
C VAL A 62 -7.02 -0.97 4.63
N GLU A 63 -7.88 -1.62 3.86
CA GLU A 63 -9.32 -1.59 4.06
C GLU A 63 -9.84 -2.99 4.40
N LEU A 64 -10.58 -3.10 5.49
CA LEU A 64 -11.37 -4.27 5.83
C LEU A 64 -12.83 -4.00 5.53
N HIS A 65 -13.38 -4.82 4.65
CA HIS A 65 -14.76 -4.73 4.19
C HIS A 65 -15.67 -5.59 5.06
N HIS A 66 -16.80 -5.04 5.46
CA HIS A 66 -17.85 -5.72 6.23
C HIS A 66 -19.02 -6.08 5.31
N PRO A 67 -19.78 -7.14 5.62
CA PRO A 67 -20.97 -7.48 4.83
C PRO A 67 -22.02 -6.36 4.94
N VAL A 68 -22.71 -6.11 3.84
CA VAL A 68 -23.88 -5.22 3.75
C VAL A 68 -25.08 -6.04 3.24
N MET A 69 -26.32 -5.58 3.49
CA MET A 69 -27.55 -6.40 3.35
C MET A 69 -27.59 -7.37 2.15
N THR A 70 -27.17 -6.93 0.97
CA THR A 70 -27.23 -7.73 -0.28
C THR A 70 -25.88 -8.26 -0.76
N GLN A 71 -24.77 -7.97 -0.06
CA GLN A 71 -23.42 -8.24 -0.54
C GLN A 71 -22.52 -8.78 0.57
N THR A 72 -21.81 -9.88 0.28
CA THR A 72 -20.81 -10.41 1.20
C THR A 72 -19.61 -9.46 1.30
N ALA A 73 -18.92 -9.49 2.43
CA ALA A 73 -17.69 -8.72 2.64
C ALA A 73 -16.64 -8.95 1.54
N THR A 74 -16.52 -10.19 1.04
CA THR A 74 -15.57 -10.54 -0.03
C THR A 74 -16.02 -10.02 -1.39
N ALA A 75 -17.33 -10.01 -1.67
CA ALA A 75 -17.86 -9.42 -2.89
C ALA A 75 -17.64 -7.90 -2.91
N LEU A 76 -17.87 -7.22 -1.78
CA LEU A 76 -17.59 -5.80 -1.64
C LEU A 76 -16.10 -5.49 -1.83
N ALA A 77 -15.22 -6.26 -1.19
CA ALA A 77 -13.78 -6.12 -1.37
C ALA A 77 -13.32 -6.35 -2.83
N THR A 78 -13.96 -7.27 -3.55
CA THR A 78 -13.67 -7.53 -4.96
C THR A 78 -14.06 -6.35 -5.85
N GLU A 79 -15.23 -5.76 -5.59
CA GLU A 79 -15.70 -4.57 -6.29
C GLU A 79 -14.78 -3.37 -6.03
N MET A 80 -14.46 -3.10 -4.76
CA MET A 80 -13.58 -2.00 -4.36
C MET A 80 -12.16 -2.15 -4.92
N PHE A 81 -11.62 -3.38 -4.93
CA PHE A 81 -10.36 -3.69 -5.59
C PHE A 81 -10.38 -3.33 -7.08
N GLY A 82 -11.46 -3.70 -7.78
CA GLY A 82 -11.65 -3.36 -9.19
C GLY A 82 -11.80 -1.86 -9.43
N SER A 83 -12.45 -1.13 -8.52
CA SER A 83 -12.63 0.33 -8.57
C SER A 83 -11.29 1.07 -8.41
N GLU A 84 -10.52 0.70 -7.38
CA GLU A 84 -9.22 1.33 -7.08
C GLU A 84 -8.24 1.17 -8.26
N LYS A 85 -8.22 -0.02 -8.88
CA LYS A 85 -7.45 -0.28 -10.11
C LYS A 85 -7.83 0.69 -11.25
N LYS A 86 -9.14 0.91 -11.47
CA LYS A 86 -9.63 1.79 -12.55
C LYS A 86 -9.29 3.26 -12.29
N PHE A 87 -9.46 3.71 -11.04
CA PHE A 87 -9.20 5.09 -10.65
C PHE A 87 -7.75 5.53 -10.91
N ARG A 88 -6.80 4.62 -10.68
CA ARG A 88 -5.36 4.94 -10.83
C ARG A 88 -4.90 5.11 -12.27
N ASN A 89 -5.63 4.58 -13.27
CA ASN A 89 -5.40 4.77 -14.71
C ASN A 89 -3.91 4.82 -15.16
N THR A 90 -3.05 3.99 -14.58
CA THR A 90 -1.59 4.01 -14.83
C THR A 90 -1.15 3.14 -16.01
N GLY A 91 -2.08 2.51 -16.73
CA GLY A 91 -1.80 1.56 -17.82
C GLY A 91 -2.00 0.11 -17.42
N ASP A 92 -1.31 -0.82 -18.10
CA ASP A 92 -1.48 -2.26 -17.90
C ASP A 92 -0.79 -2.74 -16.62
N TRP A 93 -1.60 -3.07 -15.61
CA TRP A 93 -1.13 -3.66 -14.37
C TRP A 93 -0.64 -5.10 -14.57
N GLU A 94 0.51 -5.41 -14.00
CA GLU A 94 1.09 -6.75 -14.05
C GLU A 94 0.65 -7.57 -12.83
N ARG A 95 0.32 -8.85 -13.01
CA ARG A 95 -0.05 -9.74 -11.90
C ARG A 95 1.15 -10.06 -11.01
N VAL A 96 0.93 -10.10 -9.71
CA VAL A 96 1.90 -10.56 -8.70
C VAL A 96 1.25 -11.59 -7.76
N PRO A 97 2.02 -12.58 -7.25
CA PRO A 97 1.47 -13.67 -6.44
C PRO A 97 1.26 -13.24 -4.98
N LEU A 98 0.34 -12.29 -4.75
CA LEU A 98 0.00 -11.77 -3.42
C LEU A 98 -1.51 -11.93 -3.17
N GLY A 99 -1.85 -12.63 -2.09
CA GLY A 99 -3.24 -12.86 -1.69
C GLY A 99 -4.05 -13.67 -2.71
N ASP A 100 -5.34 -13.40 -2.76
CA ASP A 100 -6.26 -13.99 -3.74
C ASP A 100 -6.08 -13.34 -5.13
N GLU A 101 -5.77 -12.04 -5.14
CA GLU A 101 -5.48 -11.27 -6.34
C GLU A 101 -4.46 -10.18 -6.00
N GLY A 102 -3.40 -10.07 -6.80
CA GLY A 102 -2.33 -9.10 -6.61
C GLY A 102 -1.90 -8.50 -7.94
N LEU A 103 -1.71 -7.18 -7.95
CA LEU A 103 -1.36 -6.37 -9.10
C LEU A 103 -0.24 -5.39 -8.73
N ARG A 104 0.68 -5.14 -9.64
CA ARG A 104 1.67 -4.05 -9.55
C ARG A 104 1.49 -3.09 -10.72
N SER A 105 1.65 -1.80 -10.46
CA SER A 105 1.55 -0.79 -11.52
C SER A 105 2.65 -1.01 -12.56
N PRO A 106 2.40 -0.63 -13.82
CA PRO A 106 3.47 -0.55 -14.81
C PRO A 106 4.50 0.50 -14.40
N LEU A 107 5.68 0.45 -15.03
CA LEU A 107 6.66 1.52 -14.94
C LEU A 107 6.08 2.75 -15.63
N ASP A 108 5.67 3.73 -14.85
CA ASP A 108 5.15 4.98 -15.39
C ASP A 108 6.28 5.74 -16.10
N ARG A 109 6.12 5.93 -17.41
CA ARG A 109 7.06 6.71 -18.23
C ARG A 109 6.83 8.22 -18.11
N PHE A 110 5.66 8.64 -17.61
CA PHE A 110 5.21 10.03 -17.62
C PHE A 110 5.19 10.64 -16.21
N THR A 111 4.97 9.83 -15.18
CA THR A 111 5.15 10.20 -13.77
C THR A 111 6.27 9.36 -13.15
N PRO A 112 7.54 9.60 -13.57
CA PRO A 112 8.67 8.91 -12.97
C PRO A 112 8.68 9.17 -11.47
N GLY A 113 8.66 8.08 -10.70
CA GLY A 113 8.87 8.17 -9.28
C GLY A 113 7.68 7.78 -8.40
N GLN A 114 6.67 7.06 -8.88
CA GLN A 114 5.73 6.32 -8.02
C GLN A 114 5.57 4.87 -8.49
N SER A 115 5.55 3.92 -7.54
CA SER A 115 5.22 2.52 -7.79
C SER A 115 4.13 2.08 -6.84
N ASP A 116 3.10 1.42 -7.39
CA ASP A 116 1.98 0.89 -6.62
C ASP A 116 1.93 -0.64 -6.67
N VAL A 117 1.54 -1.26 -5.56
CA VAL A 117 1.16 -2.67 -5.46
C VAL A 117 -0.20 -2.74 -4.76
N LEU A 118 -1.19 -3.28 -5.44
CA LEU A 118 -2.55 -3.46 -4.96
C LEU A 118 -2.82 -4.97 -4.83
N PHE A 119 -3.25 -5.44 -3.68
CA PHE A 119 -3.62 -6.85 -3.49
C PHE A 119 -4.86 -7.00 -2.60
N ARG A 120 -5.51 -8.16 -2.71
CA ARG A 120 -6.67 -8.54 -1.91
C ARG A 120 -6.44 -9.88 -1.23
N VAL A 121 -6.81 -9.99 0.04
CA VAL A 121 -6.89 -11.25 0.79
C VAL A 121 -8.27 -11.34 1.39
N ARG A 122 -9.13 -12.22 0.88
CA ARG A 122 -10.54 -12.34 1.27
C ARG A 122 -11.27 -11.00 1.18
N ASN A 123 -11.69 -10.46 2.31
CA ASN A 123 -12.38 -9.18 2.46
C ASN A 123 -11.45 -8.01 2.87
N VAL A 124 -10.14 -8.15 2.71
CA VAL A 124 -9.16 -7.08 2.95
C VAL A 124 -8.53 -6.65 1.64
N THR A 125 -8.57 -5.37 1.32
CA THR A 125 -7.83 -4.76 0.20
C THR A 125 -6.66 -3.95 0.76
N VAL A 126 -5.53 -4.01 0.06
CA VAL A 126 -4.30 -3.32 0.45
C VAL A 126 -3.67 -2.66 -0.75
N LEU A 127 -3.37 -1.38 -0.61
CA LEU A 127 -2.55 -0.62 -1.53
C LEU A 127 -1.26 -0.21 -0.84
N VAL A 128 -0.14 -0.46 -1.52
CA VAL A 128 1.17 0.07 -1.15
C VAL A 128 1.66 0.97 -2.27
N SER A 129 1.91 2.23 -1.97
CA SER A 129 2.51 3.19 -2.90
C SER A 129 3.88 3.63 -2.40
N THR A 130 4.86 3.70 -3.28
CA THR A 130 6.19 4.22 -2.96
C THR A 130 6.60 5.30 -3.93
N ALA A 131 7.06 6.44 -3.41
CA ALA A 131 7.67 7.50 -4.19
C ALA A 131 9.07 7.87 -3.66
N ASN A 132 9.89 8.45 -4.53
CA ASN A 132 11.23 8.94 -4.21
C ASN A 132 11.20 10.46 -4.11
N GLY A 133 11.93 10.99 -3.14
CA GLY A 133 12.04 12.43 -2.95
C GLY A 133 13.14 13.08 -3.79
N ASP A 134 14.23 12.36 -4.06
CA ASP A 134 15.37 12.87 -4.83
C ASP A 134 15.23 12.52 -6.32
N LYS A 135 14.76 13.48 -7.12
CA LYS A 135 14.61 13.35 -8.58
C LYS A 135 15.85 13.76 -9.36
N ASP A 136 16.84 14.37 -8.70
CA ASP A 136 17.92 15.12 -9.37
C ASP A 136 19.27 14.38 -9.37
N ARG A 137 19.39 13.23 -8.68
CA ARG A 137 20.69 12.57 -8.45
C ARG A 137 20.88 11.17 -9.03
N ALA A 138 19.82 10.50 -9.45
CA ALA A 138 19.92 9.12 -9.93
C ALA A 138 19.20 8.94 -11.27
N ASP A 139 19.70 7.99 -12.05
CA ASP A 139 19.03 7.52 -13.27
C ASP A 139 17.57 7.13 -12.97
N ALA A 140 16.64 7.64 -13.77
CA ALA A 140 15.22 7.40 -13.63
C ALA A 140 14.85 5.90 -13.66
N ALA A 141 15.59 5.07 -14.39
CA ALA A 141 15.39 3.62 -14.43
C ALA A 141 15.80 2.95 -13.11
N THR A 142 16.96 3.31 -12.55
CA THR A 142 17.42 2.85 -11.23
C THR A 142 16.43 3.23 -10.12
N LEU A 143 15.98 4.50 -10.09
CA LEU A 143 15.00 4.97 -9.10
C LEU A 143 13.69 4.19 -9.19
N SER A 144 13.17 3.99 -10.39
CA SER A 144 11.94 3.23 -10.62
C SER A 144 12.07 1.76 -10.22
N ALA A 145 13.23 1.13 -10.47
CA ALA A 145 13.50 -0.25 -10.05
C ALA A 145 13.57 -0.38 -8.52
N GLU A 146 14.16 0.59 -7.84
CA GLU A 146 14.19 0.64 -6.37
C GLU A 146 12.78 0.76 -5.77
N GLN A 147 11.95 1.66 -6.30
CA GLN A 147 10.58 1.84 -5.86
C GLN A 147 9.75 0.56 -6.01
N ARG A 148 9.82 -0.08 -7.18
CA ARG A 148 9.13 -1.36 -7.41
C ARG A 148 9.57 -2.42 -6.39
N ARG A 149 10.87 -2.51 -6.12
CA ARG A 149 11.39 -3.45 -5.11
C ARG A 149 10.88 -3.10 -3.71
N ARG A 150 10.85 -1.82 -3.33
CA ARG A 150 10.34 -1.37 -2.03
C ARG A 150 8.85 -1.65 -1.88
N ALA A 151 8.03 -1.24 -2.84
CA ALA A 151 6.59 -1.48 -2.82
C ALA A 151 6.27 -2.97 -2.73
N LEU A 152 6.93 -3.80 -3.56
CA LEU A 152 6.73 -5.24 -3.56
C LEU A 152 7.17 -5.91 -2.25
N ARG A 153 8.30 -5.47 -1.66
CA ARG A 153 8.77 -5.98 -0.37
C ARG A 153 7.75 -5.70 0.74
N VAL A 154 7.26 -4.47 0.82
CA VAL A 154 6.26 -4.07 1.83
C VAL A 154 4.95 -4.82 1.63
N ALA A 155 4.44 -4.87 0.39
CA ALA A 155 3.22 -5.60 0.07
C ALA A 155 3.33 -7.09 0.37
N SER A 156 4.49 -7.71 0.12
CA SER A 156 4.72 -9.12 0.42
C SER A 156 4.69 -9.44 1.91
N GLU A 157 5.21 -8.54 2.76
CA GLU A 157 5.10 -8.70 4.21
C GLU A 157 3.66 -8.52 4.70
N LEU A 158 2.96 -7.50 4.23
CA LEU A 158 1.56 -7.27 4.57
C LEU A 158 0.67 -8.45 4.14
N ALA A 159 0.84 -8.96 2.92
CA ALA A 159 0.06 -10.08 2.41
C ALA A 159 0.22 -11.33 3.29
N ARG A 160 1.45 -11.65 3.72
CA ARG A 160 1.71 -12.79 4.62
C ARG A 160 1.08 -12.59 5.99
N SER A 161 1.20 -11.39 6.57
CA SER A 161 0.66 -11.10 7.90
C SER A 161 -0.87 -11.07 7.89
N ILE A 162 -1.49 -10.50 6.86
CA ILE A 162 -2.95 -10.42 6.72
C ILE A 162 -3.56 -11.80 6.48
N ALA A 163 -2.93 -12.66 5.67
CA ALA A 163 -3.41 -14.03 5.46
C ALA A 163 -3.53 -14.81 6.77
N ARG A 164 -2.56 -14.65 7.69
CA ARG A 164 -2.57 -15.27 9.03
C ARG A 164 -3.63 -14.70 9.97
N LEU A 165 -4.07 -13.46 9.76
CA LEU A 165 -5.18 -12.89 10.52
C LEU A 165 -6.53 -13.41 10.03
N ALA A 166 -6.60 -13.84 8.78
CA ALA A 166 -7.82 -14.36 8.20
C ALA A 166 -8.09 -15.83 8.62
N GLU A 167 -7.05 -16.59 8.94
CA GLU A 167 -7.15 -17.90 9.63
C GLU A 167 -7.81 -17.79 11.01
#